data_AF-A0A1Q5HF08-F1
#
_entry.id   AF-A0A1Q5HF08-F1
#
_cell.length_a   1.000
_cell.length_b   1.000
_cell.length_c   1.000
_cell.angle_alpha   90.00
_cell.angle_beta   90.00
_cell.angle_gamma   90.00
#
_symmetry.space_group_name_H-M   'P 1'
#
loop_
_entity.id
_entity.type
_entity.pdbx_description
1 polymer ?
#
loop_
_entity_poly.entity_id
_entity_poly.type
_entity_poly.pdbx_seq_one_letter_code
_entity_poly.pdbx_strand_id
1 'polypeptide(L)'
;MTEQDQLHVALLRLGGQVPDAMLAEARLRLADTGTVSLPEPPGALDLAFTFASAVPNPRVFGGRVPPLADLTGREGLMDDTDRVAVAAVRRQPEAVALWRAWRIAPEWAASVIPPAPVYVLEANGPQAVTAANVMRALAGAGLTAPLVEVYRSGDKLPPYAAAARASGALLWADRDAEPLRIARVHDEVDDDGARFAPGRERLSGPELARVAAYLDAGTPVLATTARGPDVVRPERGRVVPMTYRTDGRWLWPESVAYYLQAYGLAPEPDLLAHIRSHGDLLPVTDPADEHRALALLFQSYALVPAAPDA
;
A
#
# COMPACT_ATOMS: atom_id res chain seq x y z
N MET A 1 -23.97 2.52 11.58
CA MET A 1 -23.39 1.17 11.65
C MET A 1 -24.50 0.22 12.05
N THR A 2 -24.85 -0.74 11.19
CA THR A 2 -25.93 -1.71 11.42
C THR A 2 -25.47 -2.84 12.34
N GLU A 3 -26.39 -3.67 12.84
CA GLU A 3 -26.03 -4.90 13.58
C GLU A 3 -25.21 -5.87 12.72
N GLN A 4 -25.57 -6.00 11.43
CA GLN A 4 -24.82 -6.80 10.46
C GLN A 4 -23.39 -6.26 10.25
N ASP A 5 -23.20 -4.94 10.22
CA ASP A 5 -21.85 -4.33 10.16
C ASP A 5 -21.03 -4.70 11.40
N GLN A 6 -21.64 -4.68 12.59
CA GLN A 6 -20.95 -5.05 13.84
C GLN A 6 -20.52 -6.52 13.85
N LEU A 7 -21.41 -7.42 13.40
CA LEU A 7 -21.10 -8.85 13.24
C LEU A 7 -20.01 -9.07 12.19
N HIS A 8 -20.02 -8.31 11.09
CA HIS A 8 -18.97 -8.37 10.07
C HIS A 8 -17.61 -7.98 10.66
N VAL A 9 -17.54 -6.85 11.38
CA VAL A 9 -16.33 -6.42 12.08
C VAL A 9 -15.85 -7.45 13.10
N ALA A 10 -16.77 -8.12 13.80
CA ALA A 10 -16.43 -9.20 14.71
C ALA A 10 -15.81 -10.40 13.98
N LEU A 11 -16.35 -10.80 12.82
CA LEU A 11 -15.76 -11.85 11.97
C LEU A 11 -14.40 -11.49 11.40
N LEU A 12 -14.12 -10.21 11.08
CA LEU A 12 -12.78 -9.78 10.64
C LEU A 12 -11.71 -10.02 11.72
N ARG A 13 -12.09 -9.89 13.01
CA ARG A 13 -11.17 -10.11 14.14
C ARG A 13 -10.80 -11.58 14.34
N LEU A 14 -11.59 -12.50 13.80
CA LEU A 14 -11.34 -13.94 13.84
C LEU A 14 -10.42 -14.43 12.71
N GLY A 15 -9.97 -13.54 11.82
CA GLY A 15 -9.01 -13.87 10.77
C GLY A 15 -7.75 -14.54 11.33
N GLY A 16 -7.45 -15.76 10.86
CA GLY A 16 -6.34 -16.57 11.35
C GLY A 16 -6.51 -17.20 12.73
N GLN A 17 -7.63 -16.95 13.43
CA GLN A 17 -7.91 -17.50 14.75
C GLN A 17 -8.83 -18.72 14.73
N VAL A 18 -9.54 -18.95 13.62
CA VAL A 18 -10.45 -20.09 13.41
C VAL A 18 -10.14 -20.74 12.07
N PRO A 19 -10.55 -22.01 11.83
CA PRO A 19 -10.39 -22.65 10.53
C PRO A 19 -11.03 -21.86 9.39
N ASP A 20 -10.35 -21.75 8.24
CA ASP A 20 -10.81 -20.92 7.12
C ASP A 20 -12.19 -21.29 6.62
N ALA A 21 -12.50 -22.59 6.52
CA ALA A 21 -13.80 -23.06 6.08
C ALA A 21 -14.94 -22.59 7.00
N MET A 22 -14.69 -22.58 8.31
CA MET A 22 -15.63 -22.12 9.32
C MET A 22 -15.85 -20.60 9.22
N LEU A 23 -14.78 -19.83 9.03
CA LEU A 23 -14.87 -18.38 8.84
C LEU A 23 -15.58 -18.01 7.54
N ALA A 24 -15.26 -18.73 6.46
CA ALA A 24 -15.90 -18.54 5.16
C ALA A 24 -17.41 -18.85 5.22
N GLU A 25 -17.81 -19.95 5.86
CA GLU A 25 -19.22 -20.28 6.07
C GLU A 25 -19.94 -19.20 6.90
N ALA A 26 -19.32 -18.73 7.99
CA ALA A 26 -19.90 -17.68 8.83
C ALA A 26 -20.11 -16.37 8.06
N ARG A 27 -19.17 -15.97 7.21
CA ARG A 27 -19.28 -14.77 6.36
C ARG A 27 -20.40 -14.88 5.34
N LEU A 28 -20.49 -16.04 4.66
CA LEU A 28 -21.56 -16.29 3.70
C LEU A 28 -22.94 -16.30 4.39
N ARG A 29 -23.06 -16.96 5.55
CA ARG A 29 -24.29 -16.95 6.35
C ARG A 29 -24.68 -15.52 6.75
N LEU A 30 -23.74 -14.73 7.29
CA LEU A 30 -23.99 -13.35 7.68
C LEU A 30 -24.53 -12.52 6.50
N ALA A 31 -24.00 -12.71 5.30
CA ALA A 31 -24.46 -12.02 4.10
C ALA A 31 -25.89 -12.43 3.69
N ASP A 32 -26.22 -13.73 3.81
CA ASP A 32 -27.50 -14.28 3.35
C ASP A 32 -28.65 -14.06 4.33
N THR A 33 -28.38 -14.08 5.63
CA THR A 33 -29.42 -14.04 6.67
C THR A 33 -29.41 -12.75 7.48
N GLY A 34 -28.36 -11.93 7.36
CA GLY A 34 -28.16 -10.75 8.20
C GLY A 34 -27.65 -11.04 9.61
N THR A 35 -27.48 -12.31 9.99
CA THR A 35 -27.06 -12.71 11.35
C THR A 35 -26.21 -13.98 11.35
N VAL A 36 -25.36 -14.15 12.36
CA VAL A 36 -24.48 -15.31 12.50
C VAL A 36 -24.06 -15.51 13.95
N SER A 37 -23.90 -16.76 14.38
CA SER A 37 -23.18 -17.07 15.62
C SER A 37 -21.68 -16.97 15.37
N LEU A 38 -20.97 -16.18 16.17
CA LEU A 38 -19.52 -16.05 16.03
C LEU A 38 -18.84 -17.40 16.34
N PRO A 39 -17.97 -17.89 15.45
CA PRO A 39 -17.22 -19.10 15.73
C PRO A 39 -16.26 -18.92 16.90
N GLU A 40 -16.14 -19.94 17.74
CA GLU A 40 -15.17 -19.93 18.84
C GLU A 40 -13.79 -20.39 18.33
N PRO A 41 -12.70 -19.67 18.67
CA PRO A 41 -11.35 -20.12 18.38
C PRO A 41 -11.09 -21.50 18.99
N PRO A 42 -10.53 -22.47 18.24
CA PRO A 42 -10.05 -23.70 18.84
C PRO A 42 -9.01 -23.35 19.92
N GLY A 43 -9.22 -23.83 21.13
CA GLY A 43 -8.33 -23.52 22.25
C GLY A 43 -6.87 -23.95 22.00
N ALA A 44 -5.95 -23.19 22.60
CA ALA A 44 -4.52 -23.47 22.82
C ALA A 44 -3.50 -23.28 21.68
N LEU A 45 -3.87 -23.02 20.42
CA LEU A 45 -2.90 -22.80 19.34
C LEU A 45 -3.04 -21.40 18.72
N ASP A 46 -2.05 -20.55 18.97
CA ASP A 46 -1.89 -19.27 18.27
C ASP A 46 -1.04 -19.46 17.02
N LEU A 47 -1.65 -19.38 15.84
CA LEU A 47 -0.97 -19.46 14.56
C LEU A 47 -0.43 -18.08 14.19
N ALA A 48 0.87 -17.88 14.43
CA ALA A 48 1.59 -16.68 14.01
C ALA A 48 1.81 -16.65 12.49
N PHE A 49 0.73 -16.42 11.74
CA PHE A 49 0.78 -16.27 10.30
C PHE A 49 1.63 -15.07 9.88
N THR A 50 2.39 -15.25 8.80
CA THR A 50 3.06 -14.15 8.11
C THR A 50 2.39 -13.92 6.75
N PHE A 51 2.66 -12.75 6.15
CA PHE A 51 2.07 -12.35 4.88
C PHE A 51 3.16 -11.95 3.89
N ALA A 52 2.95 -12.28 2.62
CA ALA A 52 3.85 -11.92 1.52
C ALA A 52 3.09 -11.47 0.28
N SER A 53 3.72 -10.63 -0.54
CA SER A 53 3.11 -10.05 -1.75
C SER A 53 2.97 -11.07 -2.89
N ALA A 54 3.75 -12.14 -2.85
CA ALA A 54 3.71 -13.28 -3.75
C ALA A 54 4.06 -14.57 -2.98
N VAL A 55 3.63 -15.73 -3.51
CA VAL A 55 4.12 -17.02 -2.99
C VAL A 55 5.64 -17.05 -3.17
N PRO A 56 6.42 -17.37 -2.12
CA PRO A 56 7.83 -17.65 -2.28
C PRO A 56 8.00 -18.82 -3.27
N ASN A 57 8.47 -18.54 -4.48
CA ASN A 57 8.74 -19.54 -5.50
C ASN A 57 10.19 -19.43 -5.95
N PRO A 58 11.02 -20.48 -5.79
CA PRO A 58 12.41 -20.46 -6.23
C PRO A 58 12.60 -20.21 -7.74
N ARG A 59 11.54 -20.42 -8.55
CA ARG A 59 11.56 -20.21 -10.01
C ARG A 59 11.07 -18.84 -10.46
N VAL A 60 10.50 -18.02 -9.56
CA VAL A 60 9.89 -16.73 -9.90
C VAL A 60 10.65 -15.66 -9.12
N PHE A 61 11.62 -15.04 -9.79
CA PHE A 61 12.57 -14.03 -9.30
C PHE A 61 13.60 -14.57 -8.29
N GLY A 62 14.83 -14.79 -8.78
CA GLY A 62 15.97 -15.33 -8.05
C GLY A 62 16.57 -14.45 -6.94
N GLY A 63 15.77 -13.66 -6.23
CA GLY A 63 16.25 -12.88 -5.08
C GLY A 63 15.15 -12.00 -4.48
N ARG A 64 14.72 -12.35 -3.26
CA ARG A 64 13.80 -11.62 -2.37
C ARG A 64 12.48 -11.12 -3.01
N VAL A 65 11.37 -11.80 -2.68
CA VAL A 65 10.01 -11.28 -2.89
C VAL A 65 9.93 -9.87 -2.28
N PRO A 66 9.52 -8.84 -3.04
CA PRO A 66 9.41 -7.49 -2.49
C PRO A 66 8.37 -7.49 -1.36
N PRO A 67 8.58 -6.69 -0.28
CA PRO A 67 7.69 -6.70 0.88
C PRO A 67 6.24 -6.34 0.51
N LEU A 68 6.04 -5.53 -0.54
CA LEU A 68 4.76 -5.29 -1.19
C LEU A 68 4.94 -5.09 -2.69
N ALA A 69 3.85 -5.25 -3.45
CA ALA A 69 3.84 -5.07 -4.91
C ALA A 69 2.66 -4.21 -5.38
N ASP A 70 2.83 -3.53 -6.51
CA ASP A 70 1.75 -2.86 -7.25
C ASP A 70 1.56 -3.56 -8.60
N LEU A 71 0.39 -4.19 -8.77
CA LEU A 71 -0.02 -4.88 -9.99
C LEU A 71 -1.15 -4.14 -10.72
N THR A 72 -1.51 -2.95 -10.27
CA THR A 72 -2.53 -2.12 -10.95
C THR A 72 -2.10 -1.82 -12.39
N GLY A 73 -3.02 -2.01 -13.34
CA GLY A 73 -2.73 -1.88 -14.78
C GLY A 73 -1.76 -2.93 -15.35
N ARG A 74 -1.47 -4.00 -14.59
CA ARG A 74 -0.55 -5.09 -14.99
C ARG A 74 -1.26 -6.44 -14.95
N GLU A 75 -2.44 -6.57 -15.56
CA GLU A 75 -3.26 -7.79 -15.50
C GLU A 75 -2.53 -9.05 -16.00
N GLY A 76 -1.50 -8.91 -16.86
CA GLY A 76 -0.66 -10.01 -17.32
C GLY A 76 0.23 -10.64 -16.24
N LEU A 77 0.44 -9.96 -15.11
CA LEU A 77 1.20 -10.47 -13.95
C LEU A 77 0.31 -11.14 -12.89
N MET A 78 -1.01 -11.06 -13.05
CA MET A 78 -1.98 -11.68 -12.15
C MET A 78 -2.20 -13.15 -12.54
N ASP A 79 -2.46 -14.01 -11.56
CA ASP A 79 -2.96 -15.35 -11.83
C ASP A 79 -4.47 -15.34 -12.17
N ASP A 80 -5.04 -16.49 -12.56
CA ASP A 80 -6.45 -16.60 -12.91
C ASP A 80 -7.38 -16.26 -11.73
N THR A 81 -6.98 -16.62 -10.51
CA THR A 81 -7.76 -16.35 -9.29
C THR A 81 -7.81 -14.85 -8.99
N ASP A 82 -6.67 -14.17 -9.10
CA ASP A 82 -6.56 -12.71 -8.96
C ASP A 82 -7.42 -11.99 -10.02
N ARG A 83 -7.40 -12.45 -11.28
CA ARG A 83 -8.25 -11.89 -12.34
C ARG A 83 -9.74 -12.05 -12.03
N VAL A 84 -10.14 -13.20 -11.48
CA VAL A 84 -11.52 -13.43 -11.03
C VAL A 84 -11.90 -12.50 -9.88
N ALA A 85 -11.01 -12.31 -8.91
CA ALA A 85 -11.21 -11.37 -7.80
C ALA A 85 -11.43 -9.94 -8.31
N VAL A 86 -10.54 -9.45 -9.18
CA VAL A 86 -10.64 -8.12 -9.79
C VAL A 86 -11.93 -7.97 -10.60
N ALA A 87 -12.30 -8.97 -11.40
CA ALA A 87 -13.55 -8.94 -12.16
C ALA A 87 -14.79 -8.92 -11.25
N ALA A 88 -14.75 -9.62 -10.11
CA ALA A 88 -15.83 -9.58 -9.13
C ALA A 88 -15.95 -8.22 -8.44
N VAL A 89 -14.81 -7.61 -8.08
CA VAL A 89 -14.72 -6.29 -7.45
C VAL A 89 -15.17 -5.17 -8.41
N ARG A 90 -14.78 -5.20 -9.68
CA ARG A 90 -15.22 -4.23 -10.70
C ARG A 90 -16.74 -4.18 -10.90
N ARG A 91 -17.48 -5.20 -10.44
CA ARG A 91 -18.96 -5.23 -10.47
C ARG A 91 -19.60 -4.63 -9.20
N GLN A 92 -18.80 -4.26 -8.20
CA GLN A 92 -19.26 -3.59 -6.99
C GLN A 92 -19.01 -2.08 -7.15
N PRO A 93 -20.04 -1.24 -7.36
CA PRO A 93 -19.87 0.19 -7.57
C PRO A 93 -19.29 0.94 -6.35
N GLU A 94 -19.35 0.35 -5.17
CA GLU A 94 -18.81 0.88 -3.91
C GLU A 94 -17.34 0.51 -3.62
N ALA A 95 -16.72 -0.32 -4.46
CA ALA A 95 -15.37 -0.79 -4.23
C ALA A 95 -14.35 0.31 -4.54
N VAL A 96 -13.35 0.44 -3.67
CA VAL A 96 -12.29 1.46 -3.77
C VAL A 96 -10.97 0.83 -4.19
N ALA A 97 -10.55 -0.24 -3.51
CA ALA A 97 -9.27 -0.90 -3.80
C ALA A 97 -9.23 -2.35 -3.32
N LEU A 98 -8.52 -3.20 -4.07
CA LEU A 98 -8.35 -4.63 -3.78
C LEU A 98 -6.86 -4.98 -3.69
N TRP A 99 -6.49 -5.64 -2.60
CA TRP A 99 -5.18 -6.24 -2.38
C TRP A 99 -5.28 -7.76 -2.27
N ARG A 100 -4.20 -8.46 -2.62
CA ARG A 100 -3.99 -9.88 -2.31
C ARG A 100 -2.69 -10.06 -1.55
N ALA A 101 -2.77 -10.71 -0.40
CA ALA A 101 -1.61 -11.22 0.32
C ALA A 101 -1.60 -12.74 0.33
N TRP A 102 -0.42 -13.34 0.35
CA TRP A 102 -0.26 -14.75 0.62
C TRP A 102 -0.03 -14.95 2.11
N ARG A 103 -0.97 -15.61 2.78
CA ARG A 103 -0.83 -16.01 4.17
C ARG A 103 0.00 -17.28 4.26
N ILE A 104 1.04 -17.25 5.07
CA ILE A 104 2.00 -18.33 5.25
C ILE A 104 1.96 -18.77 6.71
N ALA A 105 1.71 -20.06 6.93
CA ALA A 105 1.75 -20.65 8.26
C ALA A 105 3.18 -20.69 8.82
N PRO A 106 3.37 -20.70 10.14
CA PRO A 106 4.69 -20.93 10.72
C PRO A 106 5.24 -22.29 10.27
N GLU A 107 6.57 -22.42 10.22
CA GLU A 107 7.26 -23.57 9.61
C GLU A 107 6.78 -24.93 10.16
N TRP A 108 6.51 -25.01 11.46
CA TRP A 108 6.03 -26.23 12.12
C TRP A 108 4.61 -26.66 11.67
N ALA A 109 3.82 -25.76 11.08
CA ALA A 109 2.46 -26.01 10.59
C ALA A 109 2.36 -26.03 9.05
N ALA A 110 3.41 -25.64 8.33
CA ALA A 110 3.40 -25.45 6.88
C ALA A 110 3.13 -26.74 6.07
N SER A 111 3.35 -27.92 6.64
CA SER A 111 3.04 -29.21 6.00
C SER A 111 1.54 -29.53 5.96
N VAL A 112 0.74 -28.91 6.84
CA VAL A 112 -0.70 -29.15 6.96
C VAL A 112 -1.51 -27.94 6.50
N ILE A 113 -0.97 -26.73 6.69
CA ILE A 113 -1.60 -25.47 6.31
C ILE A 113 -0.82 -24.87 5.15
N PRO A 114 -1.24 -25.12 3.89
CA PRO A 114 -0.57 -24.57 2.73
C PRO A 114 -0.75 -23.04 2.66
N PRO A 115 0.12 -22.32 1.93
CA PRO A 115 -0.08 -20.91 1.66
C PRO A 115 -1.45 -20.65 1.00
N ALA A 116 -2.16 -19.64 1.48
CA ALA A 116 -3.50 -19.29 1.00
C ALA A 116 -3.58 -17.80 0.65
N PRO A 117 -4.25 -17.42 -0.46
CA PRO A 117 -4.48 -16.02 -0.76
C PRO A 117 -5.55 -15.43 0.19
N VAL A 118 -5.24 -14.27 0.75
CA VAL A 118 -6.15 -13.42 1.51
C VAL A 118 -6.37 -12.16 0.69
N TYR A 119 -7.62 -11.94 0.31
CA TYR A 119 -8.04 -10.73 -0.39
C TYR A 119 -8.50 -9.70 0.64
N VAL A 120 -7.94 -8.49 0.58
CA VAL A 120 -8.38 -7.37 1.41
C VAL A 120 -9.02 -6.35 0.48
N LEU A 121 -10.25 -5.95 0.76
CA LEU A 121 -11.05 -5.06 -0.08
C LEU A 121 -11.52 -3.85 0.72
N GLU A 122 -11.16 -2.68 0.24
CA GLU A 122 -11.77 -1.43 0.68
C GLU A 122 -13.04 -1.17 -0.12
N ALA A 123 -14.17 -1.05 0.56
CA ALA A 123 -15.46 -0.77 -0.08
C ALA A 123 -16.41 -0.04 0.87
N ASN A 124 -17.21 0.89 0.33
CA ASN A 124 -18.11 1.73 1.11
C ASN A 124 -19.56 1.24 1.17
N GLY A 125 -19.85 0.09 0.57
CA GLY A 125 -21.18 -0.54 0.55
C GLY A 125 -21.42 -1.50 1.73
N PRO A 126 -22.43 -2.40 1.61
CA PRO A 126 -22.72 -3.40 2.62
C PRO A 126 -21.59 -4.46 2.68
N GLN A 127 -20.74 -4.38 3.72
CA GLN A 127 -19.47 -5.11 3.77
C GLN A 127 -19.64 -6.64 3.70
N ALA A 128 -20.62 -7.20 4.43
CA ALA A 128 -20.89 -8.64 4.43
C ALA A 128 -21.33 -9.14 3.04
N VAL A 129 -22.22 -8.42 2.37
CA VAL A 129 -22.70 -8.75 1.02
C VAL A 129 -21.56 -8.63 0.00
N THR A 130 -20.77 -7.55 0.10
CA THR A 130 -19.60 -7.33 -0.76
C THR A 130 -18.59 -8.47 -0.62
N ALA A 131 -18.29 -8.88 0.61
CA ALA A 131 -17.40 -10.00 0.90
C ALA A 131 -17.93 -11.28 0.26
N ALA A 132 -19.21 -11.61 0.49
CA ALA A 132 -19.83 -12.81 -0.05
C ALA A 132 -19.86 -12.84 -1.59
N ASN A 133 -20.07 -11.71 -2.25
CA ASN A 133 -20.05 -11.63 -3.72
C ASN A 133 -18.69 -12.01 -4.30
N VAL A 134 -17.60 -11.49 -3.72
CA VAL A 134 -16.23 -11.83 -4.14
C VAL A 134 -15.89 -13.27 -3.75
N MET A 135 -16.24 -13.71 -2.54
CA MET A 135 -16.03 -15.09 -2.09
C MET A 135 -16.71 -16.10 -3.02
N ARG A 136 -17.97 -15.86 -3.43
CA ARG A 136 -18.69 -16.75 -4.35
C ARG A 136 -18.04 -16.80 -5.73
N ALA A 137 -17.55 -15.67 -6.24
CA ALA A 137 -16.84 -15.65 -7.52
C ALA A 137 -15.54 -16.47 -7.45
N LEU A 138 -14.76 -16.30 -6.38
CA LEU A 138 -13.54 -17.06 -6.11
C LEU A 138 -13.82 -18.57 -5.95
N ALA A 139 -14.85 -18.93 -5.19
CA ALA A 139 -15.27 -20.33 -5.02
C ALA A 139 -15.71 -20.95 -6.36
N GLY A 140 -16.42 -20.19 -7.20
CA GLY A 140 -16.77 -20.61 -8.56
C GLY A 140 -15.57 -20.85 -9.48
N ALA A 141 -14.43 -20.22 -9.19
CA ALA A 141 -13.15 -20.44 -9.86
C ALA A 141 -12.31 -21.57 -9.23
N GLY A 142 -12.84 -22.26 -8.21
CA GLY A 142 -12.21 -23.41 -7.57
C GLY A 142 -11.38 -23.08 -6.33
N LEU A 143 -11.39 -21.84 -5.82
CA LEU A 143 -10.72 -21.51 -4.56
C LEU A 143 -11.55 -22.04 -3.37
N THR A 144 -11.00 -23.00 -2.63
CA THR A 144 -11.62 -23.53 -1.42
C THR A 144 -11.52 -22.54 -0.26
N ALA A 145 -12.62 -22.35 0.48
CA ALA A 145 -12.73 -21.43 1.62
C ALA A 145 -12.13 -20.03 1.36
N PRO A 146 -12.63 -19.26 0.37
CA PRO A 146 -12.07 -17.97 0.01
C PRO A 146 -12.02 -17.00 1.19
N LEU A 147 -10.85 -16.39 1.42
CA LEU A 147 -10.63 -15.40 2.47
C LEU A 147 -10.73 -14.00 1.89
N VAL A 148 -11.85 -13.32 2.14
CA VAL A 148 -12.08 -11.92 1.72
C VAL A 148 -12.39 -11.06 2.94
N GLU A 149 -11.47 -10.16 3.26
CA GLU A 149 -11.56 -9.17 4.34
C GLU A 149 -12.06 -7.85 3.76
N VAL A 150 -13.29 -7.44 4.06
CA VAL A 150 -13.86 -6.17 3.57
C VAL A 150 -13.87 -5.13 4.68
N TYR A 151 -13.36 -3.93 4.43
CA TYR A 151 -13.40 -2.79 5.37
C TYR A 151 -13.88 -1.51 4.66
N ARG A 152 -14.42 -0.53 5.41
CA ARG A 152 -14.82 0.77 4.85
C ARG A 152 -13.65 1.75 4.87
N SER A 153 -13.66 2.70 3.94
CA SER A 153 -12.68 3.79 3.92
C SER A 153 -12.66 4.54 5.26
N GLY A 154 -11.46 4.74 5.81
CA GLY A 154 -11.25 5.40 7.11
C GLY A 154 -11.40 4.50 8.34
N ASP A 155 -11.89 3.26 8.21
CA ASP A 155 -11.95 2.34 9.35
C ASP A 155 -10.55 1.86 9.75
N LYS A 156 -10.36 1.66 11.06
CA LYS A 156 -9.16 0.97 11.57
C LYS A 156 -9.29 -0.53 11.35
N LEU A 157 -8.45 -1.10 10.48
CA LEU A 157 -8.42 -2.55 10.25
C LEU A 157 -7.98 -3.32 11.51
N PRO A 158 -8.56 -4.51 11.76
CA PRO A 158 -7.99 -5.48 12.70
C PRO A 158 -6.55 -5.86 12.32
N PRO A 159 -5.68 -6.23 13.28
CA PRO A 159 -4.26 -6.49 13.03
C PRO A 159 -3.98 -7.48 11.89
N TYR A 160 -4.77 -8.54 11.79
CA TYR A 160 -4.64 -9.56 10.74
C TYR A 160 -4.86 -8.97 9.34
N ALA A 161 -5.98 -8.27 9.12
CA ALA A 161 -6.29 -7.64 7.83
C ALA A 161 -5.33 -6.48 7.52
N ALA A 162 -4.90 -5.72 8.53
CA ALA A 162 -3.91 -4.67 8.39
C ALA A 162 -2.55 -5.22 7.91
N ALA A 163 -2.07 -6.31 8.53
CA ALA A 163 -0.84 -6.98 8.15
C ALA A 163 -0.94 -7.59 6.74
N ALA A 164 -2.07 -8.21 6.40
CA ALA A 164 -2.33 -8.71 5.06
C ALA A 164 -2.24 -7.59 4.02
N ARG A 165 -2.93 -6.46 4.23
CA ARG A 165 -2.88 -5.32 3.29
C ARG A 165 -1.46 -4.75 3.14
N ALA A 166 -0.77 -4.53 4.26
CA ALA A 166 0.56 -3.93 4.28
C ALA A 166 1.66 -4.77 3.60
N SER A 167 1.49 -6.10 3.57
CA SER A 167 2.43 -7.03 2.95
C SER A 167 1.91 -7.63 1.64
N GLY A 168 0.87 -7.03 1.04
CA GLY A 168 0.17 -7.56 -0.12
C GLY A 168 0.67 -7.03 -1.47
N ALA A 169 0.04 -7.54 -2.52
CA ALA A 169 0.04 -6.95 -3.84
C ALA A 169 -1.26 -6.15 -4.04
N LEU A 170 -1.19 -4.87 -4.39
CA LEU A 170 -2.36 -4.12 -4.84
C LEU A 170 -2.74 -4.61 -6.24
N LEU A 171 -3.95 -5.14 -6.38
CA LEU A 171 -4.44 -5.73 -7.63
C LEU A 171 -5.27 -4.73 -8.45
N TRP A 172 -6.05 -3.88 -7.78
CA TRP A 172 -6.98 -2.96 -8.42
C TRP A 172 -7.30 -1.78 -7.52
N ALA A 173 -7.58 -0.62 -8.14
CA ALA A 173 -8.15 0.56 -7.52
C ALA A 173 -9.21 1.16 -8.46
N ASP A 174 -10.17 1.92 -7.91
CA ASP A 174 -11.32 2.53 -8.60
C ASP A 174 -10.99 3.70 -9.53
N ARG A 175 -9.71 4.02 -9.66
CA ARG A 175 -9.17 5.11 -10.47
C ARG A 175 -8.03 4.62 -11.33
N ASP A 176 -7.77 5.39 -12.39
CA ASP A 176 -6.68 5.09 -13.31
C ASP A 176 -5.33 5.10 -12.57
N ALA A 177 -4.62 3.99 -12.70
CA ALA A 177 -3.30 3.80 -12.09
C ALA A 177 -2.21 4.46 -12.94
N GLU A 178 -2.29 5.78 -13.13
CA GLU A 178 -1.17 6.50 -13.74
C GLU A 178 0.12 6.24 -12.95
N PRO A 179 1.26 5.98 -13.62
CA PRO A 179 2.51 5.69 -12.93
C PRO A 179 2.91 6.84 -11.99
N LEU A 180 3.25 6.49 -10.74
CA LEU A 180 3.82 7.46 -9.81
C LEU A 180 5.17 7.96 -10.31
N ARG A 181 5.46 9.23 -10.02
CA ARG A 181 6.72 9.88 -10.37
C ARG A 181 7.53 10.17 -9.11
N ILE A 182 8.81 9.81 -9.11
CA ILE A 182 9.73 10.18 -8.02
C ILE A 182 10.34 11.53 -8.34
N ALA A 183 10.22 12.46 -7.40
CA ALA A 183 10.79 13.79 -7.50
C ALA A 183 12.33 13.74 -7.36
N ARG A 184 13.02 14.31 -8.34
CA ARG A 184 14.45 14.58 -8.26
C ARG A 184 14.69 15.78 -7.36
N VAL A 185 15.54 15.58 -6.36
CA VAL A 185 15.97 16.65 -5.46
C VAL A 185 16.99 17.52 -6.17
N HIS A 186 18.05 16.89 -6.66
CA HIS A 186 19.21 17.51 -7.27
C HIS A 186 19.11 17.45 -8.80
N ASP A 187 19.68 18.46 -9.47
CA ASP A 187 19.65 18.53 -10.93
C ASP A 187 20.72 17.62 -11.55
N GLU A 188 21.87 17.50 -10.88
CA GLU A 188 23.02 16.72 -11.32
C GLU A 188 23.51 15.84 -10.16
N VAL A 189 23.80 14.57 -10.46
CA VAL A 189 24.37 13.58 -9.53
C VAL A 189 25.42 12.80 -10.30
N ASP A 190 26.69 12.95 -9.92
CA ASP A 190 27.84 12.24 -10.49
C ASP A 190 28.84 11.86 -9.38
N ASP A 191 30.05 11.43 -9.78
CA ASP A 191 31.11 11.00 -8.86
C ASP A 191 31.57 12.12 -7.89
N ASP A 192 31.39 13.39 -8.28
CA ASP A 192 31.71 14.56 -7.45
C ASP A 192 30.57 14.91 -6.48
N GLY A 193 29.42 14.24 -6.61
CA GLY A 193 28.28 14.33 -5.71
C GLY A 193 27.07 15.05 -6.30
N ALA A 194 26.05 15.23 -5.46
CA ALA A 194 24.78 15.81 -5.87
C ALA A 194 24.77 17.34 -5.76
N ARG A 195 24.31 18.03 -6.82
CA ARG A 195 24.28 19.50 -6.87
C ARG A 195 23.02 20.06 -7.54
N PHE A 196 22.73 21.31 -7.24
CA PHE A 196 21.69 22.10 -7.92
C PHE A 196 22.29 22.87 -9.09
N ALA A 197 21.56 22.95 -10.20
CA ALA A 197 21.97 23.75 -11.34
C ALA A 197 22.01 25.24 -10.97
N PRO A 198 22.98 26.03 -11.48
CA PRO A 198 23.07 27.46 -11.16
C PRO A 198 21.81 28.27 -11.49
N GLY A 199 21.05 27.83 -12.50
CA GLY A 199 19.79 28.45 -12.94
C GLY A 199 18.53 27.89 -12.29
N ARG A 200 18.63 27.04 -11.27
CA ARG A 200 17.47 26.50 -10.55
C ARG A 200 16.59 27.64 -10.04
N GLU A 201 15.31 27.61 -10.40
CA GLU A 201 14.33 28.63 -9.99
C GLU A 201 14.34 28.80 -8.47
N ARG A 202 14.24 30.06 -8.02
CA ARG A 202 14.12 30.40 -6.60
C ARG A 202 12.78 31.05 -6.31
N LEU A 203 11.97 30.36 -5.51
CA LEU A 203 10.68 30.86 -5.02
C LEU A 203 10.90 31.78 -3.83
N SER A 204 9.95 32.69 -3.62
CA SER A 204 9.92 33.57 -2.45
C SER A 204 8.48 33.97 -2.10
N GLY A 205 8.31 34.56 -0.92
CA GLY A 205 7.04 35.15 -0.51
C GLY A 205 5.88 34.14 -0.46
N PRO A 206 4.65 34.54 -0.86
CA PRO A 206 3.46 33.70 -0.78
C PRO A 206 3.55 32.40 -1.59
N GLU A 207 4.25 32.40 -2.73
CA GLU A 207 4.38 31.19 -3.54
C GLU A 207 5.23 30.13 -2.86
N LEU A 208 6.37 30.52 -2.27
CA LEU A 208 7.18 29.62 -1.47
C LEU A 208 6.35 29.00 -0.32
N ALA A 209 5.59 29.83 0.40
CA ALA A 209 4.77 29.38 1.51
C ALA A 209 3.72 28.35 1.06
N ARG A 210 3.03 28.59 -0.07
CA ARG A 210 2.04 27.65 -0.62
C ARG A 210 2.68 26.33 -1.05
N VAL A 211 3.78 26.38 -1.82
CA VAL A 211 4.47 25.17 -2.29
C VAL A 211 5.02 24.37 -1.11
N ALA A 212 5.58 25.03 -0.09
CA ALA A 212 6.04 24.38 1.12
C ALA A 212 4.90 23.70 1.89
N ALA A 213 3.74 24.37 2.01
CA ALA A 213 2.56 23.78 2.65
C ALA A 213 2.03 22.55 1.90
N TYR A 214 2.02 22.59 0.56
CA TYR A 214 1.65 21.42 -0.25
C TYR A 214 2.60 20.23 0.00
N LEU A 215 3.91 20.48 -0.06
CA LEU A 215 4.91 19.42 0.13
C LEU A 215 4.86 18.81 1.54
N ASP A 216 4.53 19.61 2.56
CA ASP A 216 4.37 19.15 3.94
C ASP A 216 2.99 18.51 4.21
N ALA A 217 1.99 18.77 3.38
CA ALA A 217 0.69 18.12 3.47
C ALA A 217 0.68 16.71 2.85
N GLY A 218 1.66 16.37 2.01
CA GLY A 218 1.79 15.00 1.47
C GLY A 218 1.95 13.94 2.55
N THR A 219 1.30 12.81 2.38
CA THR A 219 1.28 11.72 3.36
C THR A 219 2.64 11.04 3.47
N PRO A 220 3.22 10.90 4.68
CA PRO A 220 4.49 10.22 4.86
C PRO A 220 4.33 8.71 4.66
N VAL A 221 5.10 8.15 3.74
CA VAL A 221 5.04 6.71 3.38
C VAL A 221 6.24 5.93 3.89
N LEU A 222 7.43 6.53 3.91
CA LEU A 222 8.63 5.95 4.49
C LEU A 222 9.26 6.94 5.47
N ALA A 223 8.84 6.85 6.72
CA ALA A 223 9.32 7.73 7.79
C ALA A 223 10.67 7.25 8.35
N THR A 224 11.61 8.18 8.54
CA THR A 224 12.90 7.89 9.16
C THR A 224 13.42 9.08 9.97
N THR A 225 14.12 8.80 11.07
CA THR A 225 14.86 9.81 11.84
C THR A 225 16.22 10.12 11.22
N ALA A 226 16.67 9.34 10.23
CA ALA A 226 17.93 9.57 9.54
C ALA A 226 17.96 10.95 8.85
N ARG A 227 19.17 11.51 8.76
CA ARG A 227 19.44 12.79 8.10
C ARG A 227 20.61 12.67 7.11
N GLY A 228 20.49 13.34 5.98
CA GLY A 228 21.53 13.49 4.97
C GLY A 228 22.32 14.78 5.14
N PRO A 229 23.51 14.89 4.51
CA PRO A 229 24.28 16.14 4.48
C PRO A 229 23.56 17.22 3.65
N ASP A 230 23.72 18.48 4.05
CA ASP A 230 23.26 19.62 3.26
C ASP A 230 24.28 19.93 2.16
N VAL A 231 23.88 19.75 0.90
CA VAL A 231 24.79 19.95 -0.25
C VAL A 231 25.06 21.43 -0.56
N VAL A 232 24.18 22.34 -0.08
CA VAL A 232 24.34 23.80 -0.28
C VAL A 232 25.23 24.38 0.81
N ARG A 233 25.12 23.87 2.04
CA ARG A 233 25.95 24.24 3.19
C ARG A 233 26.46 23.01 3.94
N PRO A 234 27.50 22.33 3.41
CA PRO A 234 28.05 21.12 4.03
C PRO A 234 28.50 21.30 5.48
N GLU A 235 28.87 22.52 5.88
CA GLU A 235 29.27 22.88 7.23
C GLU A 235 28.17 22.66 8.28
N ARG A 236 26.89 22.57 7.87
CA ARG A 236 25.77 22.25 8.76
C ARG A 236 25.72 20.77 9.17
N GLY A 237 26.52 19.93 8.53
CA GLY A 237 26.50 18.49 8.76
C GLY A 237 25.20 17.85 8.27
N ARG A 238 24.74 16.82 8.99
CA ARG A 238 23.61 15.98 8.58
C ARG A 238 22.29 16.51 9.11
N VAL A 239 21.69 17.45 8.38
CA VAL A 239 20.43 18.12 8.78
C VAL A 239 19.26 17.85 7.83
N VAL A 240 19.51 17.28 6.65
CA VAL A 240 18.49 17.13 5.60
C VAL A 240 17.58 15.92 5.90
N PRO A 241 16.27 16.10 6.05
CA PRO A 241 15.33 14.99 6.28
C PRO A 241 15.31 13.98 5.12
N MET A 242 15.11 12.70 5.46
CA MET A 242 15.11 11.58 4.51
C MET A 242 13.77 10.82 4.44
N THR A 243 12.74 11.32 5.12
CA THR A 243 11.38 10.76 5.01
C THR A 243 10.84 10.99 3.60
N TYR A 244 10.11 10.02 3.05
CA TYR A 244 9.39 10.19 1.79
C TYR A 244 7.90 10.47 2.02
N ARG A 245 7.35 11.34 1.18
CA ARG A 245 5.94 11.76 1.17
C ARG A 245 5.33 11.63 -0.20
N THR A 246 4.01 11.44 -0.26
CA THR A 246 3.27 11.32 -1.52
C THR A 246 1.95 12.08 -1.50
N ASP A 247 1.47 12.45 -2.68
CA ASP A 247 0.09 12.89 -2.95
C ASP A 247 -0.70 11.87 -3.79
N GLY A 248 -0.16 10.66 -3.98
CA GLY A 248 -0.74 9.62 -4.83
C GLY A 248 -0.31 9.67 -6.30
N ARG A 249 0.31 10.76 -6.77
CA ARG A 249 0.87 10.87 -8.13
C ARG A 249 2.38 11.13 -8.14
N TRP A 250 2.84 11.91 -7.17
CA TRP A 250 4.24 12.19 -6.92
C TRP A 250 4.68 11.59 -5.60
N LEU A 251 5.93 11.17 -5.59
CA LEU A 251 6.66 10.75 -4.41
C LEU A 251 7.88 11.65 -4.28
N TRP A 252 8.07 12.32 -3.15
CA TRP A 252 9.21 13.18 -2.92
C TRP A 252 9.84 12.93 -1.55
N PRO A 253 11.17 13.00 -1.42
CA PRO A 253 11.79 13.11 -0.11
C PRO A 253 11.52 14.48 0.50
N GLU A 254 11.39 14.55 1.82
CA GLU A 254 11.24 15.80 2.59
C GLU A 254 12.40 16.79 2.37
N SER A 255 13.53 16.31 1.85
CA SER A 255 14.63 17.16 1.41
C SER A 255 14.21 18.20 0.37
N VAL A 256 13.21 17.91 -0.48
CA VAL A 256 12.64 18.91 -1.42
C VAL A 256 12.05 20.09 -0.66
N ALA A 257 11.24 19.84 0.37
CA ALA A 257 10.69 20.88 1.22
C ALA A 257 11.78 21.62 2.01
N TYR A 258 12.79 20.88 2.51
CA TYR A 258 13.93 21.47 3.21
C TYR A 258 14.68 22.50 2.33
N TYR A 259 15.08 22.13 1.10
CA TYR A 259 15.84 23.02 0.23
C TYR A 259 14.99 24.22 -0.25
N LEU A 260 13.68 24.01 -0.44
CA LEU A 260 12.74 25.09 -0.72
C LEU A 260 12.67 26.09 0.45
N GLN A 261 12.47 25.62 1.67
CA GLN A 261 12.33 26.50 2.83
C GLN A 261 13.64 27.19 3.22
N ALA A 262 14.76 26.46 3.19
CA ALA A 262 16.06 26.97 3.62
C ALA A 262 16.72 27.89 2.60
N TYR A 263 16.49 27.67 1.30
CA TYR A 263 17.22 28.35 0.23
C TYR A 263 16.33 28.93 -0.87
N GLY A 264 15.01 28.73 -0.80
CA GLY A 264 14.09 29.11 -1.87
C GLY A 264 14.20 28.23 -3.12
N LEU A 265 15.02 27.17 -3.11
CA LEU A 265 15.21 26.34 -4.30
C LEU A 265 13.92 25.61 -4.66
N ALA A 266 13.34 25.94 -5.80
CA ALA A 266 12.08 25.36 -6.23
C ALA A 266 12.20 23.84 -6.40
N PRO A 267 11.11 23.06 -6.25
CA PRO A 267 11.07 21.66 -6.69
C PRO A 267 11.44 21.52 -8.16
N GLU A 268 11.67 20.29 -8.64
CA GLU A 268 11.90 20.11 -10.07
C GLU A 268 10.70 20.61 -10.90
N PRO A 269 10.92 21.09 -12.15
CA PRO A 269 9.91 21.84 -12.88
C PRO A 269 8.55 21.14 -13.02
N ASP A 270 8.56 19.83 -13.26
CA ASP A 270 7.33 19.06 -13.45
C ASP A 270 6.55 18.87 -12.14
N LEU A 271 7.24 18.67 -11.01
CA LEU A 271 6.61 18.63 -9.69
C LEU A 271 6.06 20.01 -9.34
N LEU A 272 6.82 21.08 -9.60
CA LEU A 272 6.36 22.44 -9.36
C LEU A 272 5.12 22.78 -10.20
N ALA A 273 5.09 22.38 -11.47
CA ALA A 273 3.93 22.56 -12.35
C ALA A 273 2.71 21.79 -11.84
N HIS A 274 2.92 20.56 -11.35
CA HIS A 274 1.88 19.77 -10.69
C HIS A 274 1.35 20.45 -9.42
N ILE A 275 2.22 20.96 -8.54
CA ILE A 275 1.78 21.69 -7.33
C ILE A 275 1.00 22.95 -7.72
N ARG A 276 1.49 23.71 -8.70
CA ARG A 276 0.81 24.92 -9.20
C ARG A 276 -0.57 24.61 -9.78
N SER A 277 -0.77 23.46 -10.42
CA SER A 277 -2.07 23.08 -10.98
C SER A 277 -3.13 22.73 -9.91
N HIS A 278 -2.71 22.43 -8.68
CA HIS A 278 -3.61 22.18 -7.54
C HIS A 278 -4.07 23.48 -6.85
N GLY A 279 -3.47 24.63 -7.17
CA GLY A 279 -3.79 25.91 -6.57
C GLY A 279 -3.56 25.90 -5.06
N ASP A 280 -4.62 26.17 -4.30
CA ASP A 280 -4.59 26.17 -2.82
C ASP A 280 -5.05 24.83 -2.21
N LEU A 281 -5.37 23.82 -3.03
CA LEU A 281 -5.79 22.51 -2.54
C LEU A 281 -4.58 21.71 -2.06
N LEU A 282 -4.68 21.20 -0.83
CA LEU A 282 -3.69 20.28 -0.26
C LEU A 282 -3.99 18.85 -0.70
N PRO A 283 -2.97 18.00 -0.89
CA PRO A 283 -3.15 16.62 -1.30
C PRO A 283 -3.85 15.82 -0.20
N VAL A 284 -4.72 14.90 -0.63
CA VAL A 284 -5.33 13.87 0.22
C VAL A 284 -5.09 12.54 -0.45
N THR A 285 -4.49 11.61 0.28
CA THR A 285 -4.21 10.25 -0.21
C THR A 285 -5.17 9.26 0.42
N ASP A 286 -5.37 8.15 -0.27
CA ASP A 286 -5.98 6.96 0.30
C ASP A 286 -4.94 5.84 0.51
N PRO A 287 -5.33 4.69 1.07
CA PRO A 287 -4.39 3.60 1.29
C PRO A 287 -3.81 2.97 0.02
N ALA A 288 -4.49 3.05 -1.12
CA ALA A 288 -3.94 2.57 -2.39
C ALA A 288 -2.82 3.49 -2.88
N ASP A 289 -2.96 4.82 -2.73
CA ASP A 289 -1.89 5.78 -3.02
C ASP A 289 -0.63 5.49 -2.21
N GLU A 290 -0.80 5.33 -0.90
CA GLU A 290 0.30 5.02 0.02
C GLU A 290 0.99 3.70 -0.32
N HIS A 291 0.20 2.66 -0.67
CA HIS A 291 0.72 1.36 -1.07
C HIS A 291 1.55 1.44 -2.36
N ARG A 292 1.05 2.16 -3.37
CA ARG A 292 1.75 2.32 -4.65
C ARG A 292 3.06 3.09 -4.48
N ALA A 293 3.05 4.14 -3.66
CA ALA A 293 4.23 4.91 -3.30
C ALA A 293 5.31 4.05 -2.60
N LEU A 294 4.90 3.23 -1.62
CA LEU A 294 5.79 2.29 -0.94
C LEU A 294 6.33 1.21 -1.90
N ALA A 295 5.47 0.63 -2.74
CA ALA A 295 5.85 -0.40 -3.71
C ALA A 295 6.90 0.13 -4.69
N LEU A 296 6.73 1.36 -5.15
CA LEU A 296 7.68 2.02 -6.04
C LEU A 296 9.06 2.17 -5.37
N LEU A 297 9.12 2.61 -4.10
CA LEU A 297 10.40 2.71 -3.37
C LEU A 297 11.12 1.36 -3.30
N PHE A 298 10.42 0.30 -2.88
CA PHE A 298 11.04 -1.03 -2.76
C PHE A 298 11.51 -1.59 -4.11
N GLN A 299 10.80 -1.29 -5.20
CA GLN A 299 11.22 -1.64 -6.56
C GLN A 299 12.44 -0.82 -7.01
N SER A 300 12.48 0.48 -6.72
CA SER A 300 13.63 1.34 -7.05
C SER A 300 14.89 0.93 -6.29
N TYR A 301 14.79 0.54 -5.02
CA TYR A 301 15.94 0.02 -4.27
C TYR A 301 16.40 -1.36 -4.76
N ALA A 302 15.51 -2.18 -5.31
CA ALA A 302 15.89 -3.45 -5.93
C ALA A 302 16.66 -3.28 -7.26
N LEU A 303 16.52 -2.12 -7.91
CA LEU A 303 17.21 -1.78 -9.17
C LEU A 303 18.57 -1.12 -8.96
N VAL A 304 18.90 -0.66 -7.74
CA VAL A 304 20.26 -0.25 -7.37
C VAL A 304 21.00 -1.52 -6.93
N PRO A 305 22.01 -2.00 -7.67
CA PRO A 305 22.82 -3.13 -7.20
C PRO A 305 23.39 -2.78 -5.81
N ALA A 306 23.36 -3.74 -4.89
CA ALA A 306 24.08 -3.57 -3.63
C ALA A 306 25.51 -3.13 -3.94
N ALA A 307 25.97 -2.04 -3.31
CA ALA A 307 27.35 -1.65 -3.40
C ALA A 307 28.23 -2.87 -3.07
N PRO A 308 29.34 -3.10 -3.79
CA PRO A 308 30.25 -4.17 -3.42
C PRO A 308 30.71 -3.93 -1.98
N ASP A 309 30.59 -4.96 -1.13
CA ASP A 309 31.18 -4.93 0.21
C ASP A 309 32.67 -4.54 0.06
N ALA A 310 33.07 -3.52 0.82
CA ALA A 310 34.43 -2.99 0.86
C ALA A 310 35.41 -3.94 1.54
#